data_AF-A0AAD7Z6C8-F1
#
_entry.id   AF-A0AAD7Z6C8-F1
#
_cell.length_a   1.000
_cell.length_b   1.000
_cell.length_c   1.000
_cell.angle_alpha   90.00
_cell.angle_beta   90.00
_cell.angle_gamma   90.00
#
_symmetry.space_group_name_H-M   'P 1'
#
loop_
_entity.id
_entity.type
_entity.pdbx_description
1 polymer ?
#
loop_
_entity_poly.entity_id
_entity_poly.type
_entity_poly.pdbx_seq_one_letter_code
_entity_poly.pdbx_strand_id
1 'polypeptide(L)'
;MRFLRPLLGVNRLDHQRNTIIRGKFGVTSLNEDIERYQQEWKNHLRRMARNRLPKLAFQYTPTGHRDQGRPKHRWKDQDHLR
;
A
#
# COMPACT_ATOMS: atom_id res chain seq x y z
N MET A 1 5.65 -12.61 10.95
CA MET A 1 5.93 -12.75 12.40
C MET A 1 6.41 -14.12 12.83
N ARG A 2 6.29 -15.17 11.99
CA ARG A 2 6.76 -16.54 12.33
C ARG A 2 8.26 -16.63 12.59
N PHE A 3 9.06 -15.72 12.04
CA PHE A 3 10.51 -15.64 12.28
C PHE A 3 10.87 -14.72 13.45
N LEU A 4 10.39 -13.47 13.43
CA LEU A 4 10.77 -12.45 14.45
C LEU A 4 10.28 -12.75 15.87
N ARG A 5 9.13 -13.41 16.03
CA ARG A 5 8.55 -13.69 17.36
C ARG A 5 9.37 -14.73 18.14
N PRO A 6 9.70 -15.90 17.57
CA PRO A 6 10.59 -16.87 18.22
C PRO A 6 11.95 -16.30 18.64
N LEU A 7 12.55 -15.40 17.85
CA LEU A 7 13.84 -14.79 18.19
C LEU A 7 13.80 -13.95 19.48
N LEU A 8 12.64 -13.42 19.86
CA LEU A 8 12.44 -12.70 21.11
C LEU A 8 11.82 -13.57 22.22
N GLY A 9 11.57 -14.86 21.95
CA GLY A 9 10.82 -15.73 22.86
C GLY A 9 9.36 -15.31 23.08
N VAL A 10 8.79 -14.48 22.19
CA VAL A 10 7.44 -13.92 22.34
C VAL A 10 6.42 -14.79 21.64
N ASN A 11 5.43 -15.26 22.38
CA ASN A 11 4.32 -16.07 21.88
C ASN A 11 3.07 -15.21 21.59
N ARG A 12 2.00 -15.86 21.12
CA ARG A 12 0.70 -15.19 20.89
C ARG A 12 0.02 -14.79 22.20
N LEU A 13 0.25 -15.56 23.27
CA LEU A 13 -0.31 -15.33 24.60
C LEU A 13 0.22 -14.06 25.29
N ASP A 14 1.36 -13.53 24.84
CA ASP A 14 1.90 -12.27 25.39
C ASP A 14 1.13 -11.04 24.91
N HIS A 15 0.15 -11.22 23.99
CA HIS A 15 -0.68 -10.16 23.41
C HIS A 15 0.10 -8.96 22.84
N GLN A 16 1.40 -9.13 22.56
CA GLN A 16 2.23 -8.08 22.00
C GLN A 16 1.88 -7.82 20.53
N ARG A 17 1.69 -6.53 20.21
CA ARG A 17 1.42 -6.05 18.86
C ARG A 17 2.61 -6.30 17.94
N ASN A 18 2.32 -6.61 16.68
CA ASN A 18 3.35 -6.89 15.68
C ASN A 18 4.22 -5.67 15.35
N THR A 19 3.68 -4.46 15.49
CA THR A 19 4.42 -3.20 15.32
C THR A 19 5.56 -3.08 16.33
N ILE A 20 5.30 -3.43 17.60
CA ILE A 20 6.31 -3.40 18.67
C ILE A 20 7.43 -4.40 18.38
N ILE A 21 7.08 -5.64 18.03
CA ILE A 21 8.06 -6.68 17.71
C ILE A 21 8.93 -6.29 16.51
N ARG A 22 8.32 -5.74 15.46
CA ARG A 22 9.05 -5.23 14.28
C ARG A 22 9.98 -4.07 14.63
N GLY A 23 9.51 -3.13 15.46
CA GLY A 23 10.30 -1.99 15.94
C GLY A 23 11.56 -2.40 16.68
N LYS A 24 11.51 -3.46 17.51
CA LYS A 24 12.69 -4.01 18.20
C LYS A 24 13.78 -4.49 17.24
N PHE A 25 13.43 -4.94 16.04
CA PHE A 25 14.38 -5.39 15.02
C PHE A 25 14.67 -4.33 13.95
N GLY A 26 14.05 -3.15 14.02
CA GLY A 26 14.16 -2.12 12.97
C GLY A 26 13.59 -2.55 11.62
N VAL A 27 12.66 -3.51 11.61
CA VAL A 27 12.07 -4.05 10.36
C VAL A 27 10.79 -3.27 10.04
N THR A 28 10.69 -2.73 8.83
CA THR A 28 9.47 -2.07 8.34
C THR A 28 8.35 -3.08 8.07
N SER A 29 7.11 -2.62 8.08
CA SER A 29 6.01 -3.47 7.65
C SER A 29 5.97 -3.57 6.13
N LEU A 30 5.54 -4.73 5.60
CA LEU A 30 5.37 -4.91 4.16
C LEU A 30 4.39 -3.88 3.57
N ASN A 31 3.40 -3.45 4.36
CA ASN A 31 2.44 -2.43 3.94
C ASN A 31 3.13 -1.07 3.73
N GLU A 32 4.04 -0.67 4.64
CA GLU A 32 4.83 0.55 4.47
C GLU A 32 5.71 0.50 3.20
N ASP A 33 6.27 -0.67 2.88
CA ASP A 33 7.07 -0.84 1.67
C ASP A 33 6.21 -0.75 0.39
N ILE A 34 5.01 -1.35 0.42
CA ILE A 34 4.04 -1.24 -0.67
C ILE A 34 3.60 0.22 -0.85
N GLU A 35 3.26 0.91 0.24
CA GLU A 35 2.86 2.31 0.22
C GLU A 35 3.98 3.21 -0.33
N ARG A 36 5.23 2.97 0.09
CA ARG A 36 6.40 3.68 -0.42
C ARG A 36 6.55 3.50 -1.93
N TYR A 37 6.48 2.26 -2.42
CA TYR A 37 6.58 1.97 -3.85
C TYR A 37 5.44 2.61 -4.66
N GLN A 38 4.20 2.53 -4.15
CA GLN A 38 3.05 3.17 -4.78
C GLN A 38 3.24 4.68 -4.89
N GLN A 39 3.78 5.32 -3.84
CA GLN A 39 4.02 6.75 -3.82
C GLN A 39 5.14 7.18 -4.77
N GLU A 40 6.25 6.42 -4.83
CA GLU A 40 7.32 6.64 -5.79
C GLU A 40 6.80 6.55 -7.23
N TRP A 41 6.00 5.53 -7.53
CA TRP A 41 5.40 5.37 -8.86
C TRP A 41 4.43 6.51 -9.19
N LYS A 42 3.60 6.95 -8.24
CA LYS A 42 2.71 8.11 -8.40
C LYS A 42 3.50 9.40 -8.67
N ASN A 43 4.62 9.60 -7.98
CA ASN A 43 5.51 10.73 -8.20
C ASN A 43 6.19 10.66 -9.59
N HIS A 44 6.59 9.47 -10.01
CA HIS A 44 7.11 9.25 -11.36
C HIS A 44 6.06 9.61 -12.44
N LEU A 45 4.83 9.12 -12.29
CA LEU A 45 3.71 9.51 -13.16
C LEU A 45 3.45 11.01 -13.13
N ARG A 46 3.59 11.70 -11.98
CA ARG A 46 3.45 13.17 -11.91
C ARG A 46 4.48 13.89 -12.80
N ARG A 47 5.71 13.41 -12.84
CA ARG A 47 6.82 13.96 -13.65
C ARG A 47 6.74 13.61 -15.13
N MET A 48 6.06 12.51 -15.51
CA MET A 48 5.90 12.13 -16.91
C MET A 48 5.17 13.19 -17.74
N ALA A 49 5.57 13.32 -19.01
CA ALA A 49 4.90 14.14 -20.02
C ALA A 49 3.44 13.69 -20.24
N ARG A 50 2.57 14.66 -20.57
CA ARG A 50 1.10 14.43 -20.67
C ARG A 50 0.69 13.49 -21.80
N ASN A 51 1.48 13.41 -22.86
CA ASN A 51 1.22 12.53 -24.02
C ASN A 51 1.56 11.06 -23.76
N ARG A 52 2.20 10.73 -22.62
CA ARG A 52 2.58 9.34 -22.30
C ARG A 52 1.36 8.54 -21.88
N LEU A 53 1.19 7.35 -22.46
CA LEU A 53 0.07 6.44 -22.16
C LEU A 53 -0.15 6.19 -20.65
N PRO A 54 0.89 5.94 -19.82
CA PRO A 54 0.67 5.73 -18.39
C PRO A 54 0.06 6.95 -17.68
N LYS A 55 0.46 8.17 -18.09
CA LYS A 55 -0.09 9.42 -17.55
C LYS A 55 -1.55 9.57 -17.92
N LEU A 56 -1.87 9.32 -19.19
CA LEU A 56 -3.24 9.40 -19.71
C LEU A 56 -4.14 8.38 -19.00
N ALA A 57 -3.70 7.13 -18.87
CA ALA A 57 -4.44 6.10 -18.15
C ALA A 57 -4.67 6.45 -16.67
N PHE A 58 -3.68 7.05 -16.01
CA PHE A 58 -3.81 7.50 -14.62
C PHE A 58 -4.80 8.67 -14.45
N GLN A 59 -4.85 9.58 -15.44
CA GLN A 59 -5.76 10.73 -15.44
C GLN A 59 -7.18 10.38 -15.91
N TYR A 60 -7.33 9.30 -16.67
CA TYR A 60 -8.60 8.86 -17.22
C TYR A 60 -9.64 8.59 -16.12
N THR A 61 -10.76 9.27 -16.25
CA THR A 61 -11.94 9.07 -15.40
C THR A 61 -13.08 8.62 -16.32
N PRO A 62 -13.55 7.36 -16.22
CA PRO A 62 -14.61 6.90 -17.09
C PRO A 62 -15.92 7.58 -16.73
N THR A 63 -16.61 8.01 -17.77
CA THR A 63 -17.93 8.60 -17.74
C THR A 63 -18.95 7.54 -18.16
N GLY A 64 -19.98 7.31 -17.34
CA GLY A 64 -21.04 6.33 -17.64
C GLY A 64 -21.72 5.80 -16.39
N HIS A 65 -22.86 5.12 -16.58
CA HIS A 65 -23.53 4.40 -15.51
C HIS A 65 -22.73 3.14 -15.16
N ARG A 66 -22.53 2.88 -13.87
CA ARG A 66 -21.92 1.64 -13.39
C ARG A 66 -23.03 0.74 -12.86
N ASP A 67 -22.89 -0.55 -13.08
CA ASP A 67 -23.78 -1.53 -12.48
C ASP A 67 -23.80 -1.40 -10.96
N GLN A 68 -24.95 -1.73 -10.37
CA GLN A 68 -25.11 -1.71 -8.93
C GLN A 68 -24.25 -2.83 -8.30
N GLY A 69 -23.30 -2.43 -7.46
CA GLY A 69 -22.37 -3.35 -6.80
C GLY A 69 -21.22 -2.63 -6.13
N ARG A 70 -20.35 -3.39 -5.46
CA ARG A 70 -19.15 -2.82 -4.82
C ARG A 70 -18.21 -2.26 -5.90
N PRO A 71 -17.85 -0.97 -5.84
CA PRO A 71 -16.86 -0.42 -6.75
C PRO A 71 -15.54 -1.19 -6.62
N LYS A 72 -14.93 -1.56 -7.76
CA LYS A 72 -13.55 -2.06 -7.75
C LYS A 72 -12.64 -0.92 -7.27
N HIS A 73 -11.85 -1.19 -6.24
CA HIS A 73 -10.82 -0.28 -5.75
C HIS A 73 -9.81 -0.03 -6.87
N ARG A 74 -9.84 1.16 -7.46
CA ARG A 74 -8.84 1.54 -8.47
C ARG A 74 -7.53 1.80 -7.76
N TRP A 75 -6.43 1.60 -8.46
CA TRP A 75 -5.13 1.93 -7.92
C TRP A 75 -5.02 3.41 -7.49
N LYS A 76 -5.64 4.34 -8.23
CA LYS A 76 -5.75 5.76 -7.84
C LYS A 76 -6.58 5.98 -6.57
N ASP A 77 -7.55 5.10 -6.30
CA ASP A 77 -8.47 5.25 -5.18
C ASP A 77 -7.87 4.67 -3.88
N GLN A 78 -6.80 3.87 -3.94
CA GLN A 78 -6.14 3.25 -2.78
C GLN A 78 -5.43 4.22 -1.82
N ASP A 79 -5.66 5.53 -1.94
CA ASP A 79 -5.10 6.59 -1.09
C ASP A 79 -5.59 6.51 0.39
N HIS A 80 -6.43 5.53 0.75
CA HIS A 80 -6.99 5.31 2.11
C HIS A 80 -6.08 4.52 3.08
N LEU A 81 -4.84 4.20 2.72
CA LEU A 81 -3.86 3.60 3.64
C LEU A 81 -3.26 4.67 4.57
N ARG A 82 -4.12 5.39 5.29
CA ARG A 82 -3.78 6.26 6.42
C ARG A 82 -4.66 5.88 7.60
#